data_AF-A0A8J6L6N0-F1
#
_entry.id   AF-A0A8J6L6N0-F1
#
_cell.length_a   1.000
_cell.length_b   1.000
_cell.length_c   1.000
_cell.angle_alpha   90.00
_cell.angle_beta   90.00
_cell.angle_gamma   90.00
#
_symmetry.space_group_name_H-M   'P 1'
#
loop_
_entity.id
_entity.type
_entity.pdbx_description
1 polymer ?
#
loop_
_entity_poly.entity_id
_entity_poly.type
_entity_poly.pdbx_seq_one_letter_code
_entity_poly.pdbx_strand_id
1 'polypeptide(L)'
;MTMLTIEQLSYLLKFAIQKMKQPGTDAFQKLVPLEQHPDYAEYIFHPMDLCTLEKNAKKKMYGCTEAFLADAKWILHNCIIYNGGNHKLTQISKVVIKICEHEMNEIEVCPECYLAACQKRDNWFCEPCSNLHPLVWAKLKGFPFWPAKALRDKDGHVDVLFFGQHDRAWVPINNCYLMSKEIPFSVKKTKSMFNSAMQEMEVYVENIRRKFGVFNYSPFRTPYTPNSQYQMLLDPSNPSAGTAKTDKQEKVNLTELTVHSFFKVIVWPMKLPHLLLLFTVPVTG
;
A
#
# COMPACT_ATOMS: atom_id res chain seq x y z
N MET A 1 -3.76 16.08 1.24
CA MET A 1 -2.64 15.74 0.34
C MET A 1 -1.60 16.85 0.27
N THR A 2 -0.79 17.03 1.32
CA THR A 2 0.32 17.99 1.31
C THR A 2 1.67 17.36 0.91
N MET A 3 1.69 16.08 0.52
CA MET A 3 2.93 15.32 0.34
C MET A 3 3.42 15.21 -1.11
N LEU A 4 2.56 15.34 -2.13
CA LEU A 4 2.94 15.04 -3.52
C LEU A 4 2.70 16.20 -4.47
N THR A 5 3.63 16.41 -5.41
CA THR A 5 3.36 17.20 -6.61
C THR A 5 2.50 16.40 -7.60
N ILE A 6 1.82 17.10 -8.52
CA ILE A 6 1.02 16.44 -9.57
C ILE A 6 1.88 15.49 -10.42
N GLU A 7 3.14 15.84 -10.66
CA GLU A 7 4.09 15.00 -11.40
C GLU A 7 4.42 13.71 -10.65
N GLN A 8 4.61 13.80 -9.34
CA GLN A 8 4.86 12.64 -8.49
C GLN A 8 3.64 11.74 -8.43
N LEU A 9 2.46 12.30 -8.23
CA LEU A 9 1.21 11.54 -8.27
C LEU A 9 1.04 10.84 -9.61
N SER A 10 1.22 11.54 -10.73
CA SER A 10 1.19 10.97 -12.08
C SER A 10 2.11 9.76 -12.24
N TYR A 11 3.32 9.81 -11.66
CA TYR A 11 4.26 8.70 -11.65
C TYR A 11 3.75 7.50 -10.82
N LEU A 12 3.15 7.72 -9.65
CA LEU A 12 2.56 6.65 -8.83
C LEU A 12 1.34 6.01 -9.51
N LEU A 13 0.47 6.83 -10.12
CA LEU A 13 -0.71 6.38 -10.86
C LEU A 13 -0.33 5.44 -12.01
N LYS A 14 0.85 5.64 -12.62
CA LYS A 14 1.36 4.69 -13.63
C LYS A 14 1.47 3.27 -13.07
N PHE A 15 2.00 3.08 -11.86
CA PHE A 15 2.11 1.75 -11.25
C PHE A 15 0.73 1.17 -10.94
N ALA A 16 -0.20 1.98 -10.42
CA ALA A 16 -1.57 1.56 -10.17
C ALA A 16 -2.25 1.05 -11.46
N ILE A 17 -2.10 1.77 -12.57
CA ILE A 17 -2.64 1.36 -13.88
C ILE A 17 -2.03 0.05 -14.36
N GLN A 18 -0.72 -0.17 -14.17
CA GLN A 18 -0.10 -1.46 -14.53
C GLN A 18 -0.70 -2.63 -13.75
N LYS A 19 -1.03 -2.44 -12.46
CA LYS A 19 -1.74 -3.46 -11.68
C LYS A 19 -3.20 -3.63 -12.12
N MET A 20 -3.87 -2.56 -12.54
CA MET A 20 -5.22 -2.63 -13.12
C MET A 20 -5.23 -3.39 -14.46
N LYS A 21 -4.15 -3.31 -15.25
CA LYS A 21 -3.95 -4.02 -16.53
C LYS A 21 -3.49 -5.48 -16.37
N GLN A 22 -3.91 -6.16 -15.30
CA GLN A 22 -3.61 -7.58 -15.10
C GLN A 22 -4.22 -8.48 -16.20
N PRO A 23 -3.71 -9.70 -16.41
CA PRO A 23 -4.27 -10.64 -17.39
C PRO A 23 -5.79 -10.84 -17.22
N GLY A 24 -6.52 -10.84 -18.33
CA GLY A 24 -7.98 -11.00 -18.35
C GLY A 24 -8.78 -9.68 -18.31
N THR A 25 -8.11 -8.53 -18.36
CA THR A 25 -8.74 -7.19 -18.42
C THR A 25 -8.79 -6.60 -19.83
N ASP A 26 -8.51 -7.41 -20.86
CA ASP A 26 -8.33 -7.00 -22.26
C ASP A 26 -9.50 -6.18 -22.81
N ALA A 27 -10.73 -6.53 -22.45
CA ALA A 27 -11.95 -5.82 -22.85
C ALA A 27 -12.02 -4.35 -22.39
N PHE A 28 -11.23 -3.96 -21.39
CA PHE A 28 -11.19 -2.60 -20.84
C PHE A 28 -9.89 -1.87 -21.16
N GLN A 29 -8.98 -2.47 -21.93
CA GLN A 29 -7.69 -1.85 -22.24
C GLN A 29 -7.80 -0.72 -23.26
N LYS A 30 -8.77 -0.78 -24.17
CA LYS A 30 -9.01 0.23 -25.21
C LYS A 30 -10.48 0.61 -25.22
N LEU A 31 -10.80 1.74 -25.84
CA LEU A 31 -12.18 2.14 -26.10
C LEU A 31 -12.93 1.05 -26.87
N VAL A 32 -14.23 0.93 -26.58
CA VAL A 32 -15.13 0.03 -27.29
C VAL A 32 -15.24 0.50 -28.75
N PRO A 33 -14.90 -0.35 -29.73
CA PRO A 33 -14.97 0.02 -31.15
C PRO A 33 -16.42 0.07 -31.63
N LEU A 34 -16.84 1.21 -32.20
CA LEU A 34 -18.20 1.41 -32.69
C LEU A 34 -18.53 0.54 -33.90
N GLU A 35 -17.52 0.05 -34.63
CA GLU A 35 -17.72 -0.89 -35.74
C GLU A 35 -18.28 -2.23 -35.27
N GLN A 36 -17.95 -2.63 -34.03
CA GLN A 36 -18.45 -3.86 -33.41
C GLN A 36 -19.70 -3.61 -32.56
N HIS A 37 -19.86 -2.37 -32.08
CA HIS A 37 -20.94 -1.95 -31.18
C HIS A 37 -21.53 -0.61 -31.64
N PRO A 38 -22.31 -0.56 -32.75
CA PRO A 38 -22.77 0.70 -33.34
C PRO A 38 -23.70 1.50 -32.43
N ASP A 39 -24.46 0.83 -31.59
CA ASP A 39 -25.42 1.39 -30.64
C ASP A 39 -24.76 1.89 -29.34
N TYR A 40 -23.47 1.66 -29.12
CA TYR A 40 -22.78 2.02 -27.88
C TYR A 40 -22.87 3.52 -27.58
N ALA A 41 -22.78 4.37 -28.61
CA ALA A 41 -22.85 5.82 -28.49
C ALA A 41 -24.26 6.34 -28.15
N GLU A 42 -25.31 5.52 -28.31
CA GLU A 42 -26.68 5.88 -27.92
C GLU A 42 -26.86 5.81 -26.39
N TYR A 43 -26.11 4.93 -25.73
CA TYR A 43 -26.21 4.72 -24.27
C TYR A 43 -25.06 5.37 -23.49
N ILE A 44 -23.86 5.43 -24.06
CA ILE A 44 -22.62 5.80 -23.35
C ILE A 44 -22.09 7.14 -23.83
N PHE A 45 -22.33 8.19 -23.04
CA PHE A 45 -21.92 9.56 -23.37
C PHE A 45 -20.51 9.95 -22.91
N HIS A 46 -19.93 9.20 -21.96
CA HIS A 46 -18.56 9.43 -21.50
C HIS A 46 -17.74 8.13 -21.57
N PRO A 47 -17.23 7.76 -22.76
CA PRO A 47 -16.41 6.56 -22.92
C PRO A 47 -15.11 6.65 -22.11
N MET A 48 -14.72 5.55 -21.45
CA MET A 48 -13.49 5.47 -20.66
C MET A 48 -12.89 4.06 -20.75
N ASP A 49 -11.56 3.99 -20.71
CA ASP A 49 -10.78 2.75 -20.76
C ASP A 49 -9.41 2.94 -20.08
N LEU A 50 -8.69 1.83 -19.84
CA LEU A 50 -7.41 1.85 -19.13
C LEU A 50 -6.29 2.58 -19.89
N CYS A 51 -6.29 2.61 -21.22
CA CYS A 51 -5.33 3.40 -21.99
C CYS A 51 -5.65 4.90 -21.96
N THR A 52 -6.94 5.27 -21.96
CA THR A 52 -7.34 6.67 -21.77
C THR A 52 -6.97 7.17 -20.37
N LEU A 53 -7.23 6.38 -19.32
CA LEU A 53 -6.75 6.67 -17.96
C LEU A 53 -5.23 6.87 -17.92
N GLU A 54 -4.46 6.01 -18.58
CA GLU A 54 -2.99 6.12 -18.64
C GLU A 54 -2.52 7.39 -19.34
N LYS A 55 -3.16 7.75 -20.46
CA LYS A 55 -2.86 8.99 -21.18
C LYS A 55 -3.18 10.22 -20.32
N ASN A 56 -4.32 10.23 -19.63
CA ASN A 56 -4.74 11.34 -18.75
C ASN A 56 -3.79 11.48 -17.56
N ALA A 57 -3.39 10.36 -16.95
CA ALA A 57 -2.40 10.35 -15.88
C ALA A 57 -1.06 10.92 -16.36
N LYS A 58 -0.55 10.45 -17.51
CA LYS A 58 0.70 10.96 -18.13
C LYS A 58 0.63 12.45 -18.46
N LYS A 59 -0.54 12.95 -18.85
CA LYS A 59 -0.81 14.38 -19.09
C LYS A 59 -0.99 15.19 -17.79
N LYS A 60 -0.80 14.57 -16.61
CA LYS A 60 -0.88 15.22 -15.30
C LYS A 60 -2.27 15.82 -15.02
N MET A 61 -3.34 15.16 -15.51
CA MET A 61 -4.72 15.66 -15.40
C MET A 61 -5.36 15.41 -14.02
N TYR A 62 -4.81 14.49 -13.22
CA TYR A 62 -5.36 14.15 -11.91
C TYR A 62 -4.61 14.88 -10.80
N GLY A 63 -5.31 15.73 -10.06
CA GLY A 63 -4.75 16.47 -8.92
C GLY A 63 -4.76 15.69 -7.60
N CYS A 64 -5.53 14.60 -7.53
CA CYS A 64 -5.67 13.75 -6.35
C CYS A 64 -6.05 12.31 -6.74
N THR A 65 -5.91 11.37 -5.81
CA THR A 65 -6.25 9.95 -6.03
C THR A 65 -7.75 9.75 -6.23
N GLU A 66 -8.61 10.56 -5.61
CA GLU A 66 -10.07 10.50 -5.78
C GLU A 66 -10.50 10.91 -7.18
N ALA A 67 -9.84 11.90 -7.79
CA ALA A 67 -10.12 12.31 -9.17
C ALA A 67 -9.79 11.19 -10.16
N PHE A 68 -8.66 10.50 -9.95
CA PHE A 68 -8.29 9.33 -10.75
C PHE A 68 -9.31 8.19 -10.59
N LEU A 69 -9.71 7.88 -9.35
CA LEU A 69 -10.68 6.83 -9.07
C LEU A 69 -12.07 7.15 -9.64
N ALA A 70 -12.49 8.42 -9.60
CA ALA A 70 -13.75 8.87 -10.19
C ALA A 70 -13.77 8.61 -11.71
N ASP A 71 -12.71 8.97 -12.42
CA ASP A 71 -12.59 8.67 -13.86
C ASP A 71 -12.56 7.16 -14.11
N ALA A 72 -11.84 6.40 -13.30
CA ALA A 72 -11.80 4.95 -13.44
C ALA A 72 -13.19 4.31 -13.31
N LYS A 73 -14.05 4.82 -12.42
CA LYS A 73 -15.41 4.32 -12.19
C LYS A 73 -16.31 4.43 -13.43
N TRP A 74 -16.01 5.30 -14.40
CA TRP A 74 -16.72 5.29 -15.70
C TRP A 74 -16.60 3.95 -16.43
N ILE A 75 -15.49 3.22 -16.31
CA ILE A 75 -15.32 1.90 -16.92
C ILE A 75 -16.40 0.93 -16.41
N LEU A 76 -16.60 0.88 -15.09
CA LEU A 76 -17.61 0.03 -14.46
C LEU A 76 -19.03 0.53 -14.76
N HIS A 77 -19.26 1.83 -14.66
CA HIS A 77 -20.56 2.44 -14.94
C HIS A 77 -21.03 2.15 -16.37
N ASN A 78 -20.17 2.41 -17.36
CA ASN A 78 -20.46 2.17 -18.77
C ASN A 78 -20.66 0.68 -19.05
N CYS A 79 -19.87 -0.19 -18.39
CA CYS A 79 -20.02 -1.64 -18.54
C CYS A 79 -21.39 -2.11 -18.02
N ILE A 80 -21.85 -1.59 -16.87
CA ILE A 80 -23.18 -1.91 -16.31
C ILE A 80 -24.30 -1.41 -17.22
N ILE A 81 -24.23 -0.18 -17.73
CA ILE A 81 -25.27 0.38 -18.59
C ILE A 81 -25.40 -0.44 -19.88
N TYR A 82 -24.28 -0.70 -20.57
CA TYR A 82 -24.33 -1.35 -21.87
C TYR A 82 -24.53 -2.87 -21.79
N ASN A 83 -23.90 -3.54 -20.82
CA ASN A 83 -23.91 -5.02 -20.75
C ASN A 83 -24.87 -5.58 -19.69
N GLY A 84 -25.31 -4.76 -18.73
CA GLY A 84 -26.09 -5.19 -17.58
C GLY A 84 -25.26 -5.62 -16.36
N GLY A 85 -25.85 -5.49 -15.18
CA GLY A 85 -25.16 -5.70 -13.89
C GLY A 85 -24.68 -7.13 -13.61
N ASN A 86 -25.30 -8.13 -14.24
CA ASN A 86 -24.99 -9.55 -14.08
C ASN A 86 -24.03 -10.09 -15.15
N HIS A 87 -23.65 -9.27 -16.13
CA HIS A 87 -22.78 -9.71 -17.21
C HIS A 87 -21.36 -10.07 -16.72
N LYS A 88 -20.70 -11.00 -17.40
CA LYS A 88 -19.34 -11.45 -17.04
C LYS A 88 -18.33 -10.30 -17.09
N LEU A 89 -18.43 -9.41 -18.08
CA LEU A 89 -17.58 -8.21 -18.18
C LEU A 89 -17.79 -7.28 -16.98
N THR A 90 -19.02 -7.15 -16.48
CA THR A 90 -19.30 -6.36 -15.28
C THR A 90 -18.55 -6.90 -14.07
N GLN A 91 -18.46 -8.22 -13.89
CA GLN A 91 -17.66 -8.80 -12.80
C GLN A 91 -16.16 -8.48 -12.94
N ILE A 92 -15.62 -8.52 -14.17
CA ILE A 92 -14.23 -8.17 -14.44
C ILE A 92 -13.98 -6.67 -14.17
N SER A 93 -14.87 -5.78 -14.61
CA SER A 93 -14.75 -4.34 -14.33
C SER A 93 -14.81 -4.03 -12.84
N LYS A 94 -15.64 -4.73 -12.05
CA LYS A 94 -15.64 -4.60 -10.58
C LYS A 94 -14.28 -4.95 -9.98
N VAL A 95 -13.60 -5.98 -10.48
CA VAL A 95 -12.24 -6.32 -10.05
C VAL A 95 -11.26 -5.21 -10.40
N VAL A 96 -11.35 -4.64 -11.61
CA VAL A 96 -10.52 -3.49 -12.03
C VAL A 96 -10.69 -2.30 -11.07
N ILE A 97 -11.93 -1.94 -10.72
CA ILE A 97 -12.19 -0.83 -9.79
C ILE A 97 -11.72 -1.19 -8.38
N LYS A 98 -11.91 -2.42 -7.92
CA LYS A 98 -11.43 -2.86 -6.61
C LYS A 98 -9.90 -2.77 -6.49
N ILE A 99 -9.17 -3.10 -7.56
CA ILE A 99 -7.71 -2.89 -7.62
C ILE A 99 -7.41 -1.39 -7.56
N CYS A 100 -8.09 -0.56 -8.35
CA CYS A 100 -7.90 0.89 -8.32
C CYS A 100 -8.10 1.47 -6.91
N GLU A 101 -9.20 1.11 -6.23
CA GLU A 101 -9.49 1.54 -4.86
C GLU A 101 -8.40 1.11 -3.87
N HIS A 102 -7.92 -0.13 -3.97
CA HIS A 102 -6.82 -0.62 -3.16
C HIS A 102 -5.55 0.21 -3.38
N GLU A 103 -5.13 0.38 -4.63
CA GLU A 103 -3.92 1.12 -4.98
C GLU A 103 -3.98 2.59 -4.56
N MET A 104 -5.13 3.25 -4.71
CA MET A 104 -5.32 4.63 -4.24
C MET A 104 -5.19 4.70 -2.72
N ASN A 105 -5.78 3.76 -1.98
CA ASN A 105 -5.60 3.71 -0.53
C ASN A 105 -4.14 3.48 -0.12
N GLU A 106 -3.38 2.65 -0.84
CA GLU A 106 -1.95 2.47 -0.55
C GLU A 106 -1.15 3.77 -0.76
N ILE A 107 -1.42 4.52 -1.84
CA ILE A 107 -0.81 5.82 -2.10
C ILE A 107 -1.14 6.82 -0.99
N GLU A 108 -2.40 6.89 -0.55
CA GLU A 108 -2.84 7.81 0.51
C GLU A 108 -2.25 7.46 1.89
N VAL A 109 -1.98 6.19 2.16
CA VAL A 109 -1.36 5.76 3.43
C VAL A 109 0.07 6.26 3.53
N CYS A 110 0.88 5.95 2.51
CA CYS A 110 2.25 6.46 2.42
C CYS A 110 2.76 6.31 0.98
N PRO A 111 2.94 7.40 0.23
CA PRO A 111 3.38 7.31 -1.16
C PRO A 111 4.83 6.84 -1.31
N GLU A 112 5.68 7.08 -0.31
CA GLU A 112 7.05 6.58 -0.26
C GLU A 112 7.07 5.05 -0.10
N CYS A 113 6.29 4.51 0.84
CA CYS A 113 6.12 3.05 0.98
C CYS A 113 5.54 2.42 -0.29
N TYR A 114 4.51 3.05 -0.87
CA TYR A 114 3.90 2.58 -2.11
C TYR A 114 4.91 2.48 -3.25
N LEU A 115 5.73 3.52 -3.44
CA LEU A 115 6.74 3.50 -4.49
C LEU A 115 7.83 2.46 -4.24
N ALA A 116 8.35 2.39 -3.02
CA ALA A 116 9.38 1.41 -2.65
C ALA A 116 8.87 -0.03 -2.92
N ALA A 117 7.62 -0.32 -2.55
CA ALA A 117 6.96 -1.59 -2.82
C ALA A 117 6.77 -1.88 -4.32
N CYS A 118 6.52 -0.85 -5.13
CA CYS A 118 6.37 -0.99 -6.58
C CYS A 118 7.70 -1.21 -7.31
N GLN A 119 8.78 -0.56 -6.86
CA GLN A 119 10.10 -0.67 -7.47
C GLN A 119 10.87 -1.92 -7.03
N LYS A 120 10.57 -2.46 -5.84
CA LYS A 120 11.19 -3.67 -5.28
C LYS A 120 12.71 -3.68 -5.38
N ARG A 121 13.33 -2.55 -5.00
CA ARG A 121 14.79 -2.46 -4.85
C ARG A 121 15.25 -3.41 -3.74
N ASP A 122 16.53 -3.74 -3.75
CA ASP A 122 17.12 -4.51 -2.67
C ASP A 122 16.91 -3.79 -1.33
N ASN A 123 16.41 -4.51 -0.34
CA ASN A 123 16.06 -3.97 0.98
C ASN A 123 15.10 -2.76 0.93
N TRP A 124 14.18 -2.69 -0.05
CA TRP A 124 13.19 -1.62 -0.17
C TRP A 124 12.42 -1.36 1.15
N PHE A 125 12.17 -2.42 1.92
CA PHE A 125 11.49 -2.32 3.20
C PHE A 125 12.36 -1.68 4.29
N CYS A 126 13.67 -1.65 4.13
CA CYS A 126 14.61 -1.05 5.05
C CYS A 126 14.84 0.46 4.77
N GLU A 127 14.13 1.06 3.82
CA GLU A 127 14.23 2.50 3.54
C GLU A 127 13.28 3.31 4.46
N PRO A 128 13.81 4.23 5.29
CA PRO A 128 12.98 5.09 6.13
C PRO A 128 12.33 6.22 5.34
N CYS A 129 11.00 6.29 5.40
CA CYS A 129 10.22 7.39 4.85
C CYS A 129 10.57 8.72 5.53
N SER A 130 10.30 9.85 4.86
CA SER A 130 10.60 11.19 5.39
C SER A 130 9.82 11.51 6.67
N ASN A 131 8.55 11.09 6.73
CA ASN A 131 7.85 10.97 8.00
C ASN A 131 8.00 9.53 8.51
N LEU A 132 8.70 9.36 9.63
CA LEU A 132 9.03 8.03 10.13
C LEU A 132 7.77 7.29 10.62
N HIS A 133 7.60 6.05 10.19
CA HIS A 133 6.62 5.12 10.74
C HIS A 133 7.14 4.51 12.04
N PRO A 134 6.46 4.69 13.19
CA PRO A 134 6.92 4.10 14.44
C PRO A 134 7.05 2.58 14.35
N LEU A 135 8.14 2.05 14.89
CA LEU A 135 8.33 0.61 15.01
C LEU A 135 7.57 0.07 16.22
N VAL A 136 6.83 -1.01 16.01
CA VAL A 136 6.02 -1.63 17.04
C VAL A 136 6.22 -3.14 17.07
N TRP A 137 6.07 -3.71 18.26
CA TRP A 137 5.68 -5.09 18.43
C TRP A 137 4.16 -5.16 18.30
N ALA A 138 3.68 -5.79 17.23
CA ALA A 138 2.24 -5.96 16.98
C ALA A 138 1.82 -7.42 17.12
N LYS A 139 0.66 -7.67 17.73
CA LYS A 139 0.13 -9.03 17.92
C LYS A 139 -1.27 -9.19 17.34
N LEU A 140 -1.38 -10.05 16.33
CA LEU A 140 -2.65 -10.59 15.83
C LEU A 140 -3.13 -11.76 16.69
N LYS A 141 -4.46 -11.93 16.75
CA LYS A 141 -5.06 -13.06 17.45
C LYS A 141 -4.60 -14.37 16.79
N GLY A 142 -4.04 -15.28 17.59
CA GLY A 142 -3.52 -16.57 17.11
C GLY A 142 -2.05 -16.55 16.64
N PHE A 143 -1.42 -15.38 16.58
CA PHE A 143 -0.03 -15.21 16.16
C PHE A 143 0.84 -14.70 17.31
N PRO A 144 2.16 -14.97 17.29
CA PRO A 144 3.10 -14.33 18.22
C PRO A 144 3.18 -12.82 17.94
N PHE A 145 3.81 -12.07 18.86
CA PHE A 145 4.21 -10.71 18.54
C PHE A 145 5.22 -10.72 17.39
N TRP A 146 5.14 -9.73 16.52
CA TRP A 146 6.01 -9.60 15.37
C TRP A 146 6.44 -8.13 15.19
N PRO A 147 7.68 -7.86 14.72
CA PRO A 147 8.10 -6.50 14.43
C PRO A 147 7.33 -5.94 13.24
N ALA A 148 6.86 -4.70 13.34
CA ALA A 148 6.11 -4.03 12.28
C ALA A 148 6.33 -2.51 12.28
N LYS A 149 6.03 -1.89 11.14
CA LYS A 149 5.87 -0.43 11.01
C LYS A 149 4.41 -0.06 11.25
N ALA A 150 4.13 0.91 12.11
CA ALA A 150 2.81 1.50 12.29
C ALA A 150 2.61 2.61 11.24
N LEU A 151 1.69 2.41 10.29
CA LEU A 151 1.50 3.31 9.16
C LEU A 151 0.48 4.41 9.47
N ARG A 152 -0.66 4.04 10.08
CA ARG A 152 -1.72 4.96 10.49
C ARG A 152 -2.59 4.35 11.59
N ASP A 153 -3.28 5.22 12.30
CA ASP A 153 -4.24 4.85 13.34
C ASP A 153 -5.67 5.13 12.88
N LYS A 154 -6.60 4.23 13.18
CA LYS A 154 -8.02 4.41 12.90
C LYS A 154 -8.88 3.59 13.86
N ASP A 155 -9.86 4.22 14.50
CA ASP A 155 -10.90 3.55 15.30
C ASP A 155 -10.34 2.54 16.34
N GLY A 156 -9.28 2.92 17.07
CA GLY A 156 -8.64 2.07 18.07
C GLY A 156 -7.81 0.91 17.51
N HIS A 157 -7.56 0.91 16.20
CA HIS A 157 -6.71 -0.04 15.50
C HIS A 157 -5.53 0.67 14.85
N VAL A 158 -4.43 -0.05 14.72
CA VAL A 158 -3.19 0.38 14.08
C VAL A 158 -3.04 -0.42 12.80
N ASP A 159 -2.87 0.29 11.69
CA ASP A 159 -2.55 -0.28 10.39
C ASP A 159 -1.06 -0.59 10.35
N VAL A 160 -0.69 -1.86 10.43
CA VAL A 160 0.70 -2.29 10.54
C VAL A 160 1.17 -3.04 9.31
N LEU A 161 2.46 -2.87 9.00
CA LEU A 161 3.15 -3.60 7.94
C LEU A 161 4.32 -4.37 8.55
N PHE A 162 4.26 -5.70 8.51
CA PHE A 162 5.18 -6.58 9.23
C PHE A 162 6.51 -6.75 8.50
N PHE A 163 7.62 -6.77 9.24
CA PHE A 163 8.92 -7.16 8.67
C PHE A 163 8.94 -8.64 8.28
N GLY A 164 9.77 -8.99 7.30
CA GLY A 164 9.91 -10.33 6.72
C GLY A 164 8.99 -10.54 5.52
N GLN A 165 7.73 -10.91 5.76
CA GLN A 165 6.79 -11.21 4.67
C GLN A 165 6.12 -9.97 4.07
N HIS A 166 6.21 -8.82 4.75
CA HIS A 166 5.60 -7.55 4.33
C HIS A 166 4.08 -7.61 4.23
N ASP A 167 3.46 -8.48 5.03
CA ASP A 167 2.01 -8.57 5.17
C ASP A 167 1.47 -7.36 5.94
N ARG A 168 0.26 -6.94 5.56
CA ARG A 168 -0.44 -5.80 6.15
C ARG A 168 -1.65 -6.26 6.97
N ALA A 169 -1.87 -5.66 8.14
CA ALA A 169 -3.05 -5.95 8.94
C ALA A 169 -3.46 -4.78 9.85
N TRP A 170 -4.74 -4.75 10.20
CA TRP A 170 -5.25 -3.93 11.30
C TRP A 170 -5.10 -4.68 12.62
N VAL A 171 -4.40 -4.08 13.58
CA VAL A 171 -4.13 -4.67 14.91
C VAL A 171 -4.75 -3.77 15.98
N PRO A 172 -5.50 -4.32 16.97
CA PRO A 172 -6.01 -3.51 18.08
C PRO A 172 -4.87 -2.79 18.80
N ILE A 173 -5.04 -1.51 19.11
CA ILE A 173 -3.96 -0.68 19.66
C ILE A 173 -3.37 -1.22 20.98
N ASN A 174 -4.20 -1.86 21.81
CA ASN A 174 -3.78 -2.47 23.07
C ASN A 174 -2.87 -3.70 22.88
N ASN A 175 -2.78 -4.21 21.64
CA ASN A 175 -1.88 -5.29 21.24
C ASN A 175 -0.63 -4.77 20.50
N CYS A 176 -0.38 -3.46 20.56
CA CYS A 176 0.80 -2.81 20.01
C CYS A 176 1.65 -2.23 21.13
N TYR A 177 2.92 -2.62 21.18
CA TYR A 177 3.93 -1.98 22.03
C TYR A 177 4.94 -1.26 21.15
N LEU A 178 5.48 -0.14 21.63
CA LEU A 178 6.65 0.47 21.00
C LEU A 178 7.82 -0.54 20.99
N MET A 179 8.65 -0.42 19.96
CA MET A 179 9.78 -1.32 19.77
C MET A 179 10.77 -1.27 20.94
N SER A 180 10.92 -2.39 21.64
CA SER A 180 11.88 -2.62 22.73
C SER A 180 12.93 -3.65 22.32
N LYS A 181 14.13 -3.57 22.93
CA LYS A 181 15.18 -4.60 22.74
C LYS A 181 14.75 -5.97 23.27
N GLU A 182 13.98 -5.99 24.35
CA GLU A 182 13.40 -7.23 24.89
C GLU A 182 12.19 -7.66 24.06
N ILE A 183 12.13 -8.96 23.73
CA ILE A 183 11.10 -9.56 22.88
C ILE A 183 9.91 -10.00 23.75
N PRO A 184 8.66 -9.60 23.44
CA PRO A 184 7.49 -9.82 24.30
C PRO A 184 6.92 -11.25 24.31
N PHE A 185 7.70 -12.25 23.91
CA PHE A 185 7.32 -13.67 23.93
C PHE A 185 8.54 -14.59 23.83
N SER A 186 8.36 -15.88 24.16
CA SER A 186 9.40 -16.90 23.96
C SER A 186 9.46 -17.38 22.51
N VAL A 187 10.60 -17.18 21.84
CA VAL A 187 10.86 -17.59 20.45
C VAL A 187 11.09 -19.11 20.37
N LYS A 188 10.04 -19.92 20.56
CA LYS A 188 10.15 -21.40 20.58
C LYS A 188 9.77 -22.09 19.27
N LYS A 189 8.94 -21.48 18.41
CA LYS A 189 8.30 -22.18 17.27
C LYS A 189 8.66 -21.67 15.86
N THR A 190 9.35 -20.53 15.72
CA THR A 190 9.53 -19.89 14.39
C THR A 190 10.89 -19.20 14.23
N LYS A 191 11.99 -19.84 14.66
CA LYS A 191 13.32 -19.19 14.72
C LYS A 191 13.77 -18.56 13.40
N SER A 192 13.72 -19.29 12.27
CA SER A 192 14.32 -18.79 11.02
C SER A 192 13.58 -17.57 10.42
N MET A 193 12.25 -17.65 10.27
CA MET A 193 11.45 -16.53 9.73
C MET A 193 11.48 -15.31 10.65
N PHE A 194 11.38 -15.54 11.96
CA PHE A 194 11.44 -14.47 12.94
C PHE A 194 12.81 -13.79 12.95
N ASN A 195 13.90 -14.57 12.92
CA ASN A 195 15.26 -14.02 12.86
C ASN A 195 15.46 -13.18 11.59
N SER A 196 14.92 -13.61 10.45
CA SER A 196 15.00 -12.85 9.20
C SER A 196 14.25 -11.52 9.29
N ALA A 197 13.05 -11.52 9.88
CA ALA A 197 12.28 -10.29 10.13
C ALA A 197 12.99 -9.34 11.11
N MET A 198 13.63 -9.88 12.16
CA MET A 198 14.42 -9.09 13.10
C MET A 198 15.66 -8.49 12.45
N GLN A 199 16.39 -9.27 11.64
CA GLN A 199 17.55 -8.78 10.90
C GLN A 199 17.16 -7.65 9.93
N GLU A 200 16.05 -7.80 9.20
CA GLU A 200 15.53 -6.75 8.33
C GLU A 200 15.17 -5.48 9.13
N MET A 201 14.54 -5.62 10.29
CA MET A 201 14.23 -4.51 11.19
C MET A 201 15.49 -3.83 11.74
N GLU A 202 16.54 -4.58 12.07
CA GLU A 202 17.81 -4.03 12.54
C GLU A 202 18.47 -3.17 11.45
N VAL A 203 18.50 -3.64 10.20
CA VAL A 203 18.97 -2.85 9.05
C VAL A 203 18.12 -1.58 8.88
N TYR A 204 16.80 -1.66 9.04
CA TYR A 204 15.93 -0.48 9.03
C TYR A 204 16.29 0.52 10.14
N VAL A 205 16.54 0.06 11.38
CA VAL A 205 16.96 0.92 12.49
C VAL A 205 18.30 1.59 12.23
N GLU A 206 19.27 0.89 11.64
CA GLU A 206 20.54 1.49 11.21
C GLU A 206 20.34 2.57 10.15
N ASN A 207 19.46 2.32 9.18
CA ASN A 207 19.13 3.31 8.15
C ASN A 207 18.40 4.54 8.74
N ILE A 208 17.50 4.36 9.71
CA ILE A 208 16.89 5.46 10.45
C ILE A 208 17.97 6.31 11.12
N ARG A 209 18.90 5.68 11.85
CA ARG A 209 20.00 6.39 12.53
C ARG A 209 20.89 7.12 11.55
N ARG A 210 21.15 6.54 10.37
CA ARG A 210 21.92 7.20 9.31
C ARG A 210 21.18 8.43 8.76
N LYS A 211 19.87 8.34 8.56
CA LYS A 211 19.06 9.44 7.99
C LYS A 211 18.76 10.55 8.99
N PHE A 212 18.36 10.20 10.21
CA PHE A 212 17.84 11.16 11.20
C PHE A 212 18.73 11.35 12.43
N GLY A 213 19.82 10.59 12.54
CA GLY A 213 20.76 10.66 13.67
C GLY A 213 20.29 9.96 14.96
N VAL A 214 19.01 9.60 15.07
CA VAL A 214 18.45 9.04 16.31
C VAL A 214 17.45 7.90 16.04
N PHE A 215 17.46 6.91 16.94
CA PHE A 215 16.38 5.93 17.09
C PHE A 215 16.41 5.36 18.50
N ASN A 216 15.32 5.51 19.24
CA ASN A 216 15.21 5.09 20.62
C ASN A 216 14.36 3.83 20.78
N TYR A 217 14.94 2.77 21.32
CA TYR A 217 14.17 1.64 21.81
C TYR A 217 13.43 2.03 23.10
N SER A 218 12.17 1.62 23.23
CA SER A 218 11.37 1.87 24.43
C SER A 218 11.66 0.84 25.53
N PRO A 219 11.34 1.15 26.80
CA PRO A 219 11.23 0.14 27.85
C PRO A 219 10.29 -1.01 27.43
N PHE A 220 10.51 -2.18 28.02
CA PHE A 220 9.74 -3.38 27.70
C PHE A 220 8.23 -3.15 27.89
N ARG A 221 7.43 -3.58 26.90
CA ARG A 221 5.96 -3.46 26.89
C ARG A 221 5.41 -2.03 27.03
N THR A 222 6.19 -1.03 26.64
CA THR A 222 5.67 0.36 26.55
C THR A 222 4.52 0.40 25.54
N PRO A 223 3.29 0.79 25.92
CA PRO A 223 2.16 0.86 25.00
C PRO A 223 2.44 1.80 23.83
N TYR A 224 2.06 1.38 22.62
CA TYR A 224 2.02 2.29 21.49
C TYR A 224 0.89 3.32 21.69
N THR A 225 1.18 4.57 21.34
CA THR A 225 0.21 5.66 21.35
C THR A 225 0.25 6.38 20.00
N PRO A 226 -0.90 6.84 19.47
CA PRO A 226 -0.95 7.58 18.22
C PRO A 226 -0.06 8.83 18.31
N ASN A 227 0.64 9.16 17.23
CA ASN A 227 1.58 10.28 17.15
C ASN A 227 2.77 10.19 18.12
N SER A 228 3.05 9.02 18.71
CA SER A 228 4.22 8.85 19.58
C SER A 228 5.50 9.27 18.87
N GLN A 229 6.19 10.25 19.46
CA GLN A 229 7.46 10.75 18.98
C GLN A 229 8.66 10.11 19.69
N TYR A 230 8.42 9.14 20.58
CA TYR A 230 9.44 8.61 21.49
C TYR A 230 10.70 8.14 20.75
N GLN A 231 10.51 7.44 19.63
CA GLN A 231 11.60 6.88 18.83
C GLN A 231 12.49 7.95 18.18
N MET A 232 11.99 9.18 18.06
CA MET A 232 12.65 10.32 17.42
C MET A 232 13.07 11.41 18.42
N LEU A 233 12.88 11.21 19.72
CA LEU A 233 13.37 12.15 20.74
C LEU A 233 14.90 12.25 20.71
N LEU A 234 15.44 13.47 20.74
CA LEU A 234 16.90 13.67 20.83
C LEU A 234 17.46 13.14 22.15
N ASP A 235 16.69 13.32 23.23
CA ASP A 235 16.96 12.75 24.54
C ASP A 235 15.67 12.09 25.09
N PRO A 236 15.62 10.74 25.17
CA PRO A 236 14.47 10.04 25.75
C PRO A 236 14.21 10.37 27.22
N SER A 237 15.24 10.80 27.96
CA SER A 237 15.14 11.16 29.38
C SER A 237 14.63 12.59 29.58
N ASN A 238 14.68 13.42 28.53
CA ASN A 238 14.15 14.77 28.52
C ASN A 238 13.30 15.04 27.27
N PRO A 239 12.01 14.64 27.28
CA PRO A 239 11.12 14.85 26.14
C PRO A 239 10.95 16.32 25.71
N SER A 240 11.26 17.28 26.59
CA SER A 240 11.20 18.71 26.29
C SER A 240 12.33 19.19 25.36
N ALA A 241 13.40 18.39 25.21
CA ALA A 241 14.51 18.68 24.29
C ALA A 241 14.11 18.61 22.80
N GLY A 242 12.90 18.13 22.51
CA GLY A 242 12.35 18.05 21.17
C GLY A 242 12.75 16.77 20.42
N THR A 243 12.28 16.69 19.18
CA THR A 243 12.53 15.55 18.28
C THR A 243 13.60 15.92 17.26
N ALA A 244 14.31 14.91 16.76
CA ALA A 244 15.11 15.09 15.56
C ALA A 244 14.21 15.61 14.44
N LYS A 245 14.71 16.62 13.71
CA LYS A 245 13.97 17.19 12.58
C LYS A 245 13.75 16.08 11.55
N THR A 246 12.51 15.64 11.41
CA THR A 246 12.06 15.05 10.16
C THR A 246 12.16 16.14 9.10
N ASP A 247 12.72 15.84 7.93
CA ASP A 247 12.83 16.81 6.84
C ASP A 247 11.48 17.53 6.67
N LYS A 248 11.48 18.85 6.92
CA LYS A 248 10.26 19.67 6.96
C LYS A 248 9.56 19.61 5.60
N GLN A 249 8.52 18.78 5.41
CA GLN A 249 7.59 18.86 4.27
C GLN A 249 8.26 19.25 2.92
N GLU A 250 9.51 18.84 2.72
CA GLU A 250 10.21 19.13 1.48
C GLU A 250 9.65 18.12 0.52
N LYS A 251 9.05 18.63 -0.57
CA LYS A 251 8.44 17.86 -1.65
C LYS A 251 9.20 16.55 -1.80
N VAL A 252 8.53 15.42 -1.53
CA VAL A 252 9.14 14.07 -1.55
C VAL A 252 10.09 14.01 -2.74
N ASN A 253 11.40 13.90 -2.54
CA ASN A 253 12.37 14.04 -3.63
C ASN A 253 12.41 12.76 -4.46
N LEU A 254 11.34 12.51 -5.22
CA LEU A 254 11.16 11.36 -6.11
C LEU A 254 11.99 11.50 -7.40
N THR A 255 12.71 12.61 -7.57
CA THR A 255 13.45 12.98 -8.78
C THR A 255 14.77 12.24 -8.96
N GLU A 256 15.37 11.66 -7.92
CA GLU A 256 16.56 10.79 -8.08
C GLU A 256 16.23 9.38 -8.62
N LEU A 257 14.94 9.02 -8.75
CA LEU A 257 14.51 7.67 -9.09
C LEU A 257 14.26 7.44 -10.58
N THR A 258 14.32 8.49 -11.42
CA THR A 258 14.04 8.43 -12.86
C THR A 258 15.17 7.84 -13.70
N VAL A 259 16.40 7.75 -13.17
CA VAL A 259 17.59 7.46 -14.00
C VAL A 259 17.92 5.97 -14.13
N HIS A 260 17.33 5.05 -13.34
CA HIS A 260 17.83 3.66 -13.25
C HIS A 260 16.81 2.52 -13.40
N SER A 261 15.59 2.76 -13.90
CA SER A 261 14.60 1.67 -14.07
C SER A 261 14.17 1.49 -15.52
N PHE A 262 15.14 1.18 -16.38
CA PHE A 262 14.88 0.39 -17.59
C PHE A 262 15.36 -1.04 -17.32
N PHE A 263 14.53 -2.02 -17.67
CA PHE A 263 14.73 -3.48 -17.58
C PHE A 263 14.40 -4.18 -16.25
N LYS A 264 13.13 -4.59 -16.12
CA LYS A 264 12.65 -5.99 -16.11
C LYS A 264 11.27 -6.04 -15.45
N VAL A 265 10.21 -6.00 -16.26
CA VAL A 265 8.89 -6.45 -15.83
C VAL A 265 8.87 -7.96 -16.02
N ILE A 266 9.09 -8.71 -14.94
CA ILE A 266 8.82 -10.16 -14.91
C ILE A 266 7.41 -10.32 -14.37
N VAL A 267 6.51 -10.79 -15.24
CA VAL A 267 5.15 -11.20 -14.91
C VAL A 267 5.25 -12.43 -14.01
N TRP A 268 4.72 -12.38 -12.79
CA TRP A 268 4.60 -13.56 -11.92
C TRP A 268 3.21 -13.66 -11.26
N PRO A 269 2.74 -14.89 -10.98
CA PRO A 269 1.35 -15.17 -10.69
C PRO A 269 1.03 -14.87 -9.21
N MET A 270 -0.03 -14.08 -8.97
CA MET A 270 -0.67 -14.01 -7.66
C MET A 270 -1.23 -15.39 -7.29
N LYS A 271 -0.62 -16.05 -6.30
CA LYS A 271 -1.28 -17.11 -5.54
C LYS A 271 -2.16 -16.46 -4.48
N LEU A 272 -3.47 -16.45 -4.69
CA LEU A 272 -4.44 -16.26 -3.62
C LEU A 272 -4.32 -17.42 -2.61
N PRO A 273 -4.21 -17.18 -1.29
CA PRO A 273 -4.40 -18.23 -0.31
C PRO A 273 -5.89 -18.52 -0.12
N HIS A 274 -6.22 -19.80 -0.30
CA HIS A 274 -7.40 -20.55 0.14
C HIS A 274 -8.51 -19.81 0.91
N LEU A 275 -9.65 -19.62 0.24
CA LEU A 275 -10.97 -19.72 0.88
C LEU A 275 -11.74 -20.85 0.17
N LEU A 276 -11.54 -22.10 0.61
CA LEU A 276 -12.48 -23.18 0.29
C LEU A 276 -13.68 -23.00 1.21
N LEU A 277 -14.76 -22.42 0.69
CA LEU A 277 -16.11 -22.65 1.19
C LEU A 277 -16.74 -23.70 0.27
N LEU A 278 -16.67 -24.96 0.71
CA LEU A 278 -17.49 -26.03 0.17
C LEU A 278 -18.95 -25.74 0.55
N PHE A 279 -19.76 -25.30 -0.41
CA PHE A 279 -21.20 -25.44 -0.32
C PHE A 279 -21.58 -26.77 -0.97
N THR A 280 -21.76 -27.80 -0.14
CA THR A 280 -22.55 -28.98 -0.51
C THR A 280 -24.02 -28.59 -0.48
N VAL A 281 -24.68 -28.54 -1.65
CA VAL A 281 -26.14 -28.50 -1.76
C VAL A 281 -26.63 -29.94 -1.60
N PRO A 282 -27.56 -30.25 -0.67
CA PRO A 282 -28.23 -31.54 -0.69
C PRO A 282 -29.29 -31.52 -1.79
N VAL A 283 -29.19 -32.46 -2.72
CA VAL A 283 -30.29 -32.78 -3.65
C VAL A 283 -31.29 -33.63 -2.86
N THR A 284 -32.47 -33.07 -2.62
CA THR A 284 -33.67 -33.83 -2.25
C THR A 284 -34.74 -33.51 -3.27
N GLY A 285 -35.31 -34.54 -3.91
CA GLY A 285 -36.42 -34.46 -4.86
C GLY A 285 -36.04 -34.93 -6.25
#